data_AF-A0A960MXA7-F1
#
_entry.id   AF-A0A960MXA7-F1
#
_cell.length_a   1.000
_cell.length_b   1.000
_cell.length_c   1.000
_cell.angle_alpha   90.00
_cell.angle_beta   90.00
_cell.angle_gamma   90.00
#
_symmetry.space_group_name_H-M   'P 1'
#
loop_
_entity.id
_entity.type
_entity.pdbx_description
1 polymer ?
#
loop_
_entity_poly.entity_id
_entity_poly.type
_entity_poly.pdbx_seq_one_letter_code
_entity_poly.pdbx_strand_id
1 'polypeptide(L)'
;TGCGLLCLELTGHHGGESNYRAGDYILKNRDRIVNNAHEAYANYYNAQALFQLGGRWWEEYATWMYEHYLSKQSENGSWSEGRNGGTYGTAMMVLSFTVPYRQLPIYQRDETVDEDS
;
A
#
# COMPACT_ATOMS: atom_id res chain seq x y z
N THR A 1 -10.04 0.46 10.47
CA THR A 1 -9.07 0.34 11.58
C THR A 1 -8.45 -1.04 11.72
N GLY A 2 -9.12 -2.17 11.41
CA GLY A 2 -8.49 -3.52 11.49
C GLY A 2 -7.51 -3.90 10.36
N CYS A 3 -7.69 -3.37 9.13
CA CYS A 3 -6.85 -3.75 7.98
C CYS A 3 -5.41 -3.23 8.10
N GLY A 4 -5.22 -2.01 8.61
CA GLY A 4 -3.89 -1.41 8.80
C GLY A 4 -3.07 -2.13 9.87
N LEU A 5 -3.70 -2.55 10.98
CA LEU A 5 -3.03 -3.37 12.00
C LEU A 5 -2.62 -4.74 11.43
N LEU A 6 -3.50 -5.39 10.66
CA LEU A 6 -3.19 -6.65 10.00
C LEU A 6 -2.06 -6.51 8.98
N CYS A 7 -2.01 -5.40 8.22
CA CYS A 7 -0.90 -5.12 7.28
C CYS A 7 0.42 -4.90 8.02
N LEU A 8 0.40 -4.19 9.15
CA LEU A 8 1.60 -3.98 9.97
C LEU A 8 2.13 -5.32 10.54
N GLU A 9 1.25 -6.19 11.02
CA GLU A 9 1.59 -7.55 11.47
C GLU A 9 2.24 -8.37 10.34
N LEU A 10 1.72 -8.27 9.12
CA LEU A 10 2.29 -8.96 7.94
C LEU A 10 3.67 -8.46 7.55
N THR A 11 3.93 -7.15 7.74
CA THR A 11 5.27 -6.57 7.52
C THR A 11 6.26 -6.92 8.64
N GLY A 12 5.80 -7.51 9.76
CA GLY A 12 6.62 -7.82 10.94
C GLY A 12 6.94 -9.30 11.19
N HIS A 13 6.18 -10.28 10.66
CA HIS A 13 6.43 -11.70 10.95
C HIS A 13 6.08 -12.67 9.80
N HIS A 14 6.96 -13.66 9.58
CA HIS A 14 6.95 -14.57 8.44
C HIS A 14 6.20 -15.90 8.70
N GLY A 15 5.20 -16.16 7.86
CA GLY A 15 4.69 -17.50 7.57
C GLY A 15 4.08 -17.49 6.18
N GLY A 16 4.61 -18.28 5.24
CA GLY A 16 4.16 -18.24 3.83
C GLY A 16 2.64 -18.39 3.70
N GLU A 17 2.03 -19.28 4.49
CA GLU A 17 0.59 -19.54 4.45
C GLU A 17 -0.27 -18.44 5.12
N SER A 18 0.18 -17.85 6.22
CA SER A 18 -0.52 -16.73 6.86
C SER A 18 -0.53 -15.50 5.97
N ASN A 19 0.57 -15.27 5.24
CA ASN A 19 0.73 -14.11 4.38
C ASN A 19 -0.22 -14.19 3.17
N TYR A 20 -0.38 -15.37 2.56
CA TYR A 20 -1.34 -15.57 1.45
C TYR A 20 -2.79 -15.37 1.88
N ARG A 21 -3.18 -15.89 3.06
CA ARG A 21 -4.54 -15.70 3.60
C ARG A 21 -4.84 -14.23 3.89
N ALA A 22 -3.83 -13.50 4.34
CA ALA A 22 -3.92 -12.06 4.52
C ALA A 22 -4.06 -11.31 3.19
N GLY A 23 -3.28 -11.68 2.17
CA GLY A 23 -3.43 -11.14 0.82
C GLY A 23 -4.85 -11.31 0.28
N ASP A 24 -5.40 -12.52 0.43
CA ASP A 24 -6.79 -12.82 0.06
C ASP A 24 -7.80 -12.01 0.87
N TYR A 25 -7.55 -11.82 2.16
CA TYR A 25 -8.40 -11.00 3.01
C TYR A 25 -8.41 -9.53 2.56
N ILE A 26 -7.25 -8.95 2.23
CA ILE A 26 -7.14 -7.57 1.75
C ILE A 26 -7.89 -7.44 0.42
N LEU A 27 -7.66 -8.35 -0.54
CA LEU A 27 -8.38 -8.34 -1.81
C LEU A 27 -9.90 -8.42 -1.63
N LYS A 28 -10.38 -9.29 -0.74
CA LYS A 28 -11.81 -9.45 -0.46
C LYS A 28 -12.44 -8.23 0.22
N ASN A 29 -11.66 -7.48 1.01
CA ASN A 29 -12.15 -6.35 1.80
C ASN A 29 -11.75 -4.97 1.23
N ARG A 30 -11.10 -4.92 0.07
CA ARG A 30 -10.62 -3.67 -0.55
C ARG A 30 -11.72 -2.62 -0.71
N ASP A 31 -12.94 -3.02 -1.06
CA ASP A 31 -14.06 -2.08 -1.23
C ASP A 31 -14.51 -1.42 0.09
N ARG A 32 -14.16 -2.01 1.24
CA ARG A 32 -14.50 -1.45 2.56
C ARG A 32 -13.63 -0.26 2.96
N ILE A 33 -12.50 -0.04 2.28
CA ILE A 33 -11.63 1.11 2.55
C ILE A 33 -12.14 2.37 1.83
N VAL A 34 -12.98 2.19 0.80
CA VAL A 34 -13.57 3.28 0.01
C VAL A 34 -14.53 4.08 0.89
N ASN A 35 -14.42 5.40 0.85
CA ASN A 35 -15.14 6.37 1.69
C ASN A 35 -14.84 6.26 3.20
N ASN A 36 -13.75 5.59 3.59
CA ASN A 36 -13.31 5.55 4.98
C ASN A 36 -12.53 6.82 5.35
N ALA A 37 -12.66 7.30 6.59
CA ALA A 37 -11.85 8.43 7.09
C ALA A 37 -10.33 8.21 6.98
N HIS A 38 -9.90 6.94 6.87
CA HIS A 38 -8.50 6.54 6.70
C HIS A 38 -8.23 5.84 5.35
N GLU A 39 -9.03 6.13 4.31
CA GLU A 39 -8.91 5.51 2.98
C GLU A 39 -7.51 5.62 2.38
N ALA A 40 -6.97 6.85 2.30
CA ALA A 40 -5.61 7.09 1.79
C ALA A 40 -4.53 6.33 2.57
N TYR A 41 -4.67 6.26 3.89
CA TYR A 41 -3.74 5.54 4.77
C TYR A 41 -3.86 4.01 4.55
N ALA A 42 -5.07 3.49 4.45
CA ALA A 42 -5.31 2.07 4.20
C ALA A 42 -4.77 1.64 2.83
N ASN A 43 -4.94 2.45 1.78
CA ASN A 43 -4.37 2.18 0.47
C ASN A 43 -2.85 2.05 0.50
N TYR A 44 -2.18 2.95 1.21
CA TYR A 44 -0.72 2.95 1.33
C TYR A 44 -0.18 1.64 1.94
N TYR A 45 -0.71 1.22 3.09
CA TYR A 45 -0.27 -0.01 3.73
C TYR A 45 -0.68 -1.27 3.00
N ASN A 46 -1.89 -1.31 2.44
CA ASN A 46 -2.33 -2.45 1.62
C ASN A 46 -1.45 -2.60 0.37
N ALA A 47 -1.13 -1.49 -0.31
CA ALA A 47 -0.26 -1.50 -1.47
C ALA A 47 1.14 -2.02 -1.11
N GLN A 48 1.71 -1.59 0.02
CA GLN A 48 3.00 -2.09 0.50
C GLN A 48 2.96 -3.59 0.84
N ALA A 49 1.97 -4.03 1.61
CA ALA A 49 1.86 -5.43 2.04
C ALA A 49 1.65 -6.38 0.85
N LEU A 50 0.79 -6.00 -0.10
CA LEU A 50 0.52 -6.81 -1.29
C LEU A 50 1.68 -6.76 -2.29
N PHE A 51 2.40 -5.65 -2.39
CA PHE A 51 3.62 -5.58 -3.18
C PHE A 51 4.72 -6.48 -2.62
N GLN A 52 4.88 -6.56 -1.29
CA GLN A 52 5.80 -7.50 -0.65
C GLN A 52 5.40 -8.97 -0.87
N LEU A 53 4.10 -9.26 -0.87
CA LEU A 53 3.57 -10.58 -1.23
C LEU A 53 3.81 -10.93 -2.71
N GLY A 54 3.71 -9.93 -3.60
CA GLY A 54 3.92 -10.08 -5.03
C GLY A 54 2.87 -10.96 -5.71
N GLY A 55 3.17 -11.37 -6.95
CA GLY A 55 2.32 -12.24 -7.76
C GLY A 55 0.91 -11.71 -7.96
N ARG A 56 -0.08 -12.62 -7.96
CA ARG A 56 -1.49 -12.29 -8.22
C ARG A 56 -2.06 -11.24 -7.27
N TRP A 57 -1.62 -11.25 -6.00
CA TRP A 57 -2.14 -10.34 -4.98
C TRP A 57 -1.83 -8.88 -5.30
N TRP A 58 -0.60 -8.61 -5.73
CA TRP A 58 -0.21 -7.28 -6.18
C TRP A 58 -0.90 -6.92 -7.49
N GLU A 59 -0.90 -7.80 -8.49
CA GLU A 59 -1.48 -7.51 -9.81
C GLU A 59 -2.97 -7.17 -9.72
N GLU A 60 -3.75 -7.97 -8.99
CA GLU A 60 -5.18 -7.75 -8.80
C GLU A 60 -5.45 -6.44 -8.04
N TYR A 61 -4.70 -6.18 -6.97
CA TYR A 61 -4.89 -4.98 -6.16
C TYR A 61 -4.43 -3.71 -6.87
N ALA A 62 -3.28 -3.75 -7.55
CA ALA A 62 -2.77 -2.62 -8.31
C ALA A 62 -3.74 -2.26 -9.44
N THR A 63 -4.25 -3.24 -10.19
CA THR A 63 -5.26 -3.02 -11.25
C THR A 63 -6.50 -2.34 -10.67
N TRP A 64 -7.09 -2.91 -9.60
CA TRP A 64 -8.25 -2.33 -8.94
C TRP A 64 -7.97 -0.91 -8.41
N MET A 65 -6.81 -0.70 -7.78
CA MET A 65 -6.42 0.58 -7.20
C MET A 65 -6.26 1.65 -8.30
N TYR A 66 -5.59 1.34 -9.41
CA TYR A 66 -5.44 2.29 -10.51
C TYR A 66 -6.79 2.64 -11.14
N GLU A 67 -7.62 1.65 -11.47
CA GLU A 67 -8.94 1.90 -12.06
C GLU A 67 -9.85 2.73 -11.13
N HIS A 68 -9.86 2.39 -9.85
CA HIS A 68 -10.76 3.01 -8.88
C HIS A 68 -10.34 4.42 -8.46
N TYR A 69 -9.03 4.67 -8.35
CA TYR A 69 -8.54 5.95 -7.84
C TYR A 69 -8.10 6.91 -8.95
N LEU A 70 -7.56 6.45 -10.08
CA LEU A 70 -7.21 7.40 -11.18
C LEU A 70 -8.45 8.11 -11.71
N SER A 71 -9.60 7.41 -11.78
CA SER A 71 -10.88 8.01 -12.17
C SER A 71 -11.43 9.05 -11.18
N LYS A 72 -10.95 9.03 -9.92
CA LYS A 72 -11.32 9.99 -8.86
C LYS A 72 -10.34 11.14 -8.70
N GLN A 73 -9.32 11.23 -9.56
CA GLN A 73 -8.39 12.35 -9.53
C GLN A 73 -9.13 13.62 -9.97
N SER A 74 -9.06 14.68 -9.15
CA SER A 74 -9.60 16.00 -9.51
C SER A 74 -8.78 16.63 -10.64
N GLU A 75 -9.35 17.62 -11.35
CA GLU A 75 -8.67 18.33 -12.45
C GLU A 75 -7.34 18.99 -12.03
N ASN A 76 -7.21 19.35 -10.76
CA ASN A 76 -5.99 19.90 -10.18
C ASN A 76 -4.93 18.83 -9.81
N GLY A 77 -5.18 17.57 -10.13
CA GLY A 77 -4.30 16.44 -9.86
C GLY A 77 -4.41 15.85 -8.45
N SER A 78 -5.29 16.37 -7.59
CA SER A 78 -5.42 15.94 -6.20
C SER A 78 -6.45 14.80 -6.01
N TRP A 79 -6.30 14.05 -4.92
CA TRP A 79 -7.26 13.05 -4.45
C TRP A 79 -7.92 13.55 -3.16
N SER A 80 -8.69 14.64 -3.27
CA SER A 80 -9.08 15.50 -2.13
C SER A 80 -10.58 15.60 -1.84
N GLU A 81 -11.37 14.58 -2.15
CA GLU A 81 -12.82 14.58 -1.83
C GLU A 81 -13.14 14.24 -0.34
N GLY A 82 -12.13 14.13 0.52
CA GLY A 82 -12.28 13.75 1.93
C GLY A 82 -12.06 14.88 2.94
N ARG A 83 -12.76 14.78 4.08
CA ARG A 83 -12.78 15.72 5.24
C ARG A 83 -11.40 16.05 5.88
N ASN A 84 -10.31 15.42 5.43
CA ASN A 84 -8.98 15.42 6.05
C ASN A 84 -7.87 16.09 5.20
N GLY A 85 -8.22 17.11 4.40
CA GLY A 85 -7.25 17.97 3.72
C GLY A 85 -6.59 17.34 2.48
N GLY A 86 -6.63 18.08 1.36
CA GLY A 86 -6.23 17.55 0.06
C GLY A 86 -4.75 17.18 -0.07
N THR A 87 -3.86 17.81 0.68
CA THR A 87 -2.40 17.57 0.60
C THR A 87 -2.02 16.19 1.15
N TYR A 88 -2.56 15.79 2.31
CA TYR A 88 -2.24 14.51 2.93
C TYR A 88 -2.78 13.33 2.12
N GLY A 89 -4.05 13.41 1.70
CA GLY A 89 -4.67 12.38 0.86
C GLY A 89 -3.93 12.19 -0.47
N THR A 90 -3.59 13.29 -1.14
CA THR A 90 -2.82 13.25 -2.40
C THR A 90 -1.45 12.65 -2.21
N ALA A 91 -0.69 13.05 -1.19
CA ALA A 91 0.64 12.49 -0.94
C ALA A 91 0.59 10.98 -0.67
N MET A 92 -0.37 10.51 0.14
CA MET A 92 -0.53 9.08 0.43
C MET A 92 -0.96 8.27 -0.80
N MET A 93 -1.85 8.80 -1.64
CA MET A 93 -2.25 8.14 -2.88
C MET A 93 -1.08 8.03 -3.86
N VAL A 94 -0.31 9.12 -4.04
CA VAL A 94 0.91 9.09 -4.84
C VAL A 94 1.88 8.04 -4.32
N LEU A 95 2.14 8.01 -3.00
CA LEU A 95 3.01 6.99 -2.41
C LEU A 95 2.50 5.56 -2.61
N SER A 96 1.17 5.36 -2.62
CA SER A 96 0.55 4.06 -2.88
C SER A 96 0.75 3.60 -4.34
N PHE A 97 0.68 4.53 -5.29
CA PHE A 97 0.95 4.26 -6.71
C PHE A 97 2.45 4.07 -6.98
N THR A 98 3.32 4.71 -6.20
CA THR A 98 4.77 4.65 -6.39
C THR A 98 5.49 3.60 -5.55
N VAL A 99 4.75 2.73 -4.84
CA VAL A 99 5.30 1.52 -4.19
C VAL A 99 6.25 0.73 -5.11
N PRO A 100 5.94 0.46 -6.40
CA PRO A 100 6.87 -0.23 -7.30
C PRO A 100 8.13 0.57 -7.66
N TYR A 101 8.12 1.90 -7.51
CA TYR A 101 9.24 2.78 -7.83
C TYR A 101 10.30 2.87 -6.72
N ARG A 102 10.10 2.17 -5.59
CA ARG A 102 11.12 2.02 -4.53
C ARG A 102 11.71 3.34 -4.00
N GLN A 103 10.94 4.44 -4.05
CA GLN A 103 11.45 5.79 -3.75
C GLN A 103 11.71 6.09 -2.25
N LEU A 104 11.53 5.13 -1.35
CA LEU A 104 11.90 5.29 0.06
C LEU A 104 13.23 4.57 0.38
N PRO A 105 14.20 5.25 1.05
CA PRO A 105 15.57 4.77 1.27
C PRO A 105 15.76 3.47 2.06
N ILE A 106 14.72 2.70 2.39
CA ILE A 106 14.87 1.43 3.12
C ILE A 106 15.39 0.28 2.23
N TYR A 107 15.67 0.55 0.95
CA TYR A 107 16.26 -0.41 0.01
C TYR A 107 17.79 -0.53 0.08
N GLN A 108 18.49 0.25 0.92
CA GLN A 108 19.90 -0.02 1.21
C GLN A 108 19.99 -1.18 2.18
N ARG A 109 20.17 -2.41 1.66
CA ARG A 109 20.89 -3.44 2.43
C ARG A 109 22.31 -2.90 2.62
N ASP A 110 22.71 -2.80 3.87
CA ASP A 110 24.09 -2.57 4.25
C ASP A 110 24.91 -3.80 3.80
N GLU A 111 25.47 -3.70 2.61
CA GLU A 111 26.47 -4.64 2.08
C GLU A 111 27.82 -3.94 2.14
N THR A 112 28.22 -3.57 3.36
CA THR A 112 29.64 -3.43 3.70
C THR A 112 29.96 -4.49 4.73
N VAL A 113 29.96 -5.72 4.21
CA VAL A 113 30.54 -6.89 4.83
C VAL A 113 31.98 -6.54 5.19
N ASP A 114 32.36 -6.89 6.42
CA ASP A 114 33.74 -7.07 6.85
C ASP A 114 34.56 -7.71 5.72
N GLU A 115 35.53 -6.99 5.17
CA GLU A 115 36.75 -7.60 4.67
C GLU A 115 37.91 -6.59 4.70
N ASP A 116 38.95 -7.01 5.44
CA ASP A 116 40.30 -6.49 5.52
C ASP A 116 40.57 -5.17 6.27
N SER A 117 40.99 -5.29 7.54
CA SER A 117 42.42 -5.18 7.95
C SER A 117 42.61 -5.33 9.46
#